data_AF-A0A6A6YMJ3-F1
#
_entry.id   AF-A0A6A6YMJ3-F1
#
_cell.length_a   1.000
_cell.length_b   1.000
_cell.length_c   1.000
_cell.angle_alpha   90.00
_cell.angle_beta   90.00
_cell.angle_gamma   90.00
#
_symmetry.space_group_name_H-M   'P 1'
#
loop_
_entity.id
_entity.type
_entity.pdbx_description
1 polymer ?
#
loop_
_entity_poly.entity_id
_entity_poly.type
_entity_poly.pdbx_seq_one_letter_code
_entity_poly.pdbx_strand_id
1 'polypeptide(L)'
;MHHQLSVLVEGPGLTPTARSHWSFLLSTPPHHLGLLLNVVVLDHATLTYGFEARSGHPVTTTSSEGRVVIADIPANRYREVVEVVSREAAPRDGVDRCQDWILSALISLEAEELVPAGTAALVSEMVGETAASVAARPGERWIPSGPG
;
A
#
# COMPACT_ATOMS: atom_id res chain seq x y z
N MET A 1 1.50 -9.04 20.45
CA MET A 1 0.54 -8.55 19.42
C MET A 1 1.31 -8.32 18.14
N HIS A 2 0.72 -8.66 17.00
CA HIS A 2 1.32 -8.52 15.68
C HIS A 2 0.36 -7.69 14.83
N HIS A 3 0.91 -6.86 13.96
CA HIS A 3 0.18 -6.04 13.01
C HIS A 3 0.48 -6.56 11.60
N GLN A 4 -0.52 -6.65 10.75
CA GLN A 4 -0.29 -6.92 9.33
C GLN A 4 0.00 -5.61 8.61
N LEU A 5 1.15 -5.55 7.94
CA LEU A 5 1.41 -4.55 6.90
C LEU A 5 0.88 -5.11 5.58
N SER A 6 0.06 -4.34 4.89
CA SER A 6 -0.49 -4.71 3.58
C SER A 6 -0.43 -3.54 2.60
N VAL A 7 -0.36 -3.84 1.31
CA VAL A 7 -0.67 -2.89 0.23
C VAL A 7 -2.15 -3.03 -0.09
N LEU A 8 -2.94 -2.02 0.27
CA LEU A 8 -4.36 -1.91 -0.08
C LEU A 8 -4.48 -1.42 -1.53
N VAL A 9 -5.30 -2.12 -2.33
CA VAL A 9 -5.58 -1.78 -3.72
C VAL A 9 -7.01 -1.28 -3.82
N GLU A 10 -7.16 -0.03 -4.26
CA GLU A 10 -8.45 0.63 -4.40
C GLU A 10 -8.73 1.00 -5.86
N GLY A 11 -9.92 0.63 -6.33
CA GLY A 11 -10.35 0.80 -7.71
C GLY A 11 -9.74 -0.22 -8.68
N PRO A 12 -10.41 -0.53 -9.80
CA PRO A 12 -10.10 -1.69 -10.62
C PRO A 12 -8.89 -1.50 -11.56
N GLY A 13 -8.46 -0.25 -11.79
CA GLY A 13 -7.26 0.03 -12.57
C GLY A 13 -7.39 -0.19 -14.07
N LEU A 14 -8.60 -0.05 -14.64
CA LEU A 14 -8.93 -0.52 -15.98
C LEU A 14 -8.36 0.32 -17.13
N THR A 15 -7.86 1.52 -16.88
CA THR A 15 -7.25 2.36 -17.91
C THR A 15 -5.95 2.99 -17.43
N PRO A 16 -5.05 3.44 -18.35
CA PRO A 16 -3.82 4.12 -17.98
C PRO A 16 -4.03 5.41 -17.15
N THR A 17 -5.22 6.02 -17.25
CA THR A 17 -5.63 7.24 -16.53
C THR A 17 -6.54 6.96 -15.33
N ALA A 18 -7.12 5.76 -15.22
CA ALA A 18 -7.95 5.29 -14.11
C ALA A 18 -7.32 4.03 -13.50
N ARG A 19 -6.08 4.19 -12.99
CA ARG A 19 -5.31 3.15 -12.33
C ARG A 19 -5.80 2.92 -10.91
N SER A 20 -5.49 1.76 -10.34
CA SER A 20 -5.75 1.48 -8.93
C SER A 20 -4.90 2.39 -8.05
N HIS A 21 -5.51 2.98 -7.04
CA HIS A 21 -4.81 3.69 -5.99
C HIS A 21 -4.25 2.69 -4.98
N TRP A 22 -2.99 2.85 -4.60
CA TRP A 22 -2.33 1.98 -3.63
C TRP A 22 -1.98 2.74 -2.36
N SER A 23 -2.16 2.07 -1.23
CA SER A 23 -1.88 2.60 0.11
C SER A 23 -1.27 1.52 0.99
N PHE A 24 -0.47 1.88 1.99
CA PHE A 24 -0.17 0.95 3.07
C PHE A 24 -1.31 0.93 4.07
N LEU A 25 -1.62 -0.27 4.56
CA LEU A 25 -2.53 -0.50 5.67
C LEU A 25 -1.82 -1.32 6.74
N LEU A 26 -1.69 -0.74 7.93
CA LEU A 26 -1.27 -1.42 9.14
C LEU A 26 -2.51 -1.77 9.97
N SER A 27 -2.86 -3.05 10.06
CA SER A 27 -4.04 -3.51 10.81
C SER A 27 -3.67 -4.57 11.84
N THR A 28 -4.53 -4.77 12.84
CA THR A 28 -4.35 -5.80 13.87
C THR A 28 -5.49 -6.80 13.75
N PRO A 29 -5.31 -7.98 13.13
CA PRO A 29 -6.38 -8.98 13.12
C PRO A 29 -6.79 -9.39 14.55
N PRO A 30 -8.08 -9.64 14.84
CA PRO A 30 -9.23 -9.58 13.93
C PRO A 30 -9.90 -8.19 13.85
N HIS A 31 -9.27 -7.13 14.38
CA HIS A 31 -9.85 -5.79 14.33
C HIS A 31 -10.07 -5.32 12.89
N HIS A 32 -11.22 -4.70 12.66
CA HIS A 32 -11.63 -4.21 11.35
C HIS A 32 -11.12 -2.82 11.02
N LEU A 33 -10.29 -2.22 11.89
CA LEU A 33 -9.72 -0.89 11.70
C LEU A 33 -8.19 -0.95 11.72
N GLY A 34 -7.55 -0.05 10.97
CA GLY A 34 -6.10 0.09 10.90
C GLY A 34 -5.65 1.53 10.71
N LEU A 35 -4.35 1.68 10.50
CA LEU A 35 -3.70 2.91 10.08
C LEU A 35 -3.43 2.84 8.58
N LEU A 36 -4.05 3.74 7.82
CA LEU A 36 -3.76 3.94 6.41
C LEU A 36 -2.62 4.95 6.27
N LEU A 37 -1.62 4.64 5.45
CA LEU A 37 -0.54 5.56 5.05
C LEU A 37 -0.54 5.61 3.52
N ASN A 38 -0.77 6.77 2.94
CA ASN A 38 -0.86 6.90 1.49
C ASN A 38 -0.37 8.25 1.00
N VAL A 39 -0.33 8.38 -0.32
CA VAL A 39 -0.17 9.66 -1.00
C VAL A 39 -1.42 9.96 -1.81
N VAL A 40 -2.02 11.12 -1.55
CA VAL A 40 -3.23 11.59 -2.24
C VAL A 40 -2.85 12.61 -3.31
N VAL A 41 -3.56 12.58 -4.45
CA VAL A 41 -3.33 13.56 -5.51
C VAL A 41 -3.80 14.93 -5.05
N LEU A 42 -2.89 15.91 -5.03
CA LEU A 42 -3.19 17.32 -4.77
C LEU A 42 -3.48 18.06 -6.07
N ASP A 43 -2.80 17.69 -7.16
CA ASP A 43 -3.01 18.24 -8.50
C ASP A 43 -2.77 17.17 -9.58
N HIS A 44 -3.81 16.86 -10.35
CA HIS A 44 -3.74 15.88 -11.44
C HIS A 44 -2.98 16.38 -12.67
N ALA A 45 -2.92 17.69 -12.92
CA ALA A 45 -2.25 18.24 -14.10
C ALA A 45 -0.73 18.13 -13.96
N THR A 46 -0.22 18.30 -12.74
CA THR A 46 1.21 18.24 -12.41
C THR A 46 1.61 16.93 -11.73
N LEU A 47 0.67 16.00 -11.52
CA LEU A 47 0.85 14.79 -10.70
C LEU A 47 1.57 15.11 -9.37
N THR A 48 1.08 16.14 -8.69
CA THR A 48 1.58 16.51 -7.36
C THR A 48 0.80 15.72 -6.32
N TYR A 49 1.52 15.04 -5.44
CA TYR A 49 0.95 14.27 -4.34
C TYR A 49 1.30 14.87 -2.97
N GLY A 50 0.46 14.55 -1.99
CA GLY A 50 0.66 14.84 -0.57
C GLY A 50 0.54 13.58 0.25
N PHE A 51 1.42 13.40 1.22
CA PHE A 51 1.30 12.31 2.18
C PHE A 51 0.12 12.53 3.13
N GLU A 52 -0.65 11.47 3.39
CA GLU A 52 -1.71 11.44 4.39
C GLU A 52 -1.59 10.16 5.24
N ALA A 53 -1.79 10.32 6.55
CA ALA A 53 -1.90 9.22 7.50
C ALA A 53 -3.26 9.29 8.20
N ARG A 54 -4.00 8.17 8.20
CA ARG A 54 -5.36 8.10 8.76
C ARG A 54 -5.54 6.90 9.66
N SER A 55 -5.68 7.15 10.96
CA SER A 55 -6.04 6.12 11.95
C SER A 55 -7.53 5.79 11.90
N GLY A 56 -7.89 4.55 12.23
CA GLY A 56 -9.29 4.11 12.26
C GLY A 56 -9.86 3.83 10.86
N HIS A 57 -9.00 3.58 9.88
CA HIS A 57 -9.41 3.24 8.52
C HIS A 57 -9.95 1.81 8.48
N PRO A 58 -11.14 1.55 7.87
CA PRO A 58 -11.65 0.19 7.72
C PRO A 58 -10.71 -0.71 6.91
N VAL A 59 -10.47 -1.93 7.38
CA VAL A 59 -9.64 -2.94 6.66
C VAL A 59 -10.29 -3.35 5.34
N THR A 60 -11.61 -3.24 5.25
CA THR A 60 -12.41 -3.46 4.04
C THR A 60 -13.20 -2.19 3.76
N THR A 61 -13.03 -1.63 2.55
CA THR A 61 -13.79 -0.49 2.06
C THR A 61 -14.54 -0.89 0.78
N THR A 62 -15.62 -0.19 0.45
CA THR A 62 -16.39 -0.43 -0.79
C THR A 62 -15.57 -0.10 -2.04
N SER A 63 -14.55 0.75 -1.92
CA SER A 63 -13.60 1.08 -2.98
C SER A 63 -12.45 0.09 -3.12
N SER A 64 -12.28 -0.83 -2.17
CA SER A 64 -11.18 -1.79 -2.16
C SER A 64 -11.49 -2.97 -3.07
N GLU A 65 -10.52 -3.32 -3.90
CA GLU A 65 -10.52 -4.56 -4.67
C GLU A 65 -9.90 -5.72 -3.86
N GLY A 66 -9.08 -5.36 -2.86
CA GLY A 66 -8.43 -6.26 -1.92
C GLY A 66 -7.10 -5.69 -1.43
N ARG A 67 -6.29 -6.53 -0.79
CA ARG A 67 -4.95 -6.14 -0.32
C ARG A 67 -3.95 -7.28 -0.43
N VAL A 68 -2.70 -6.91 -0.63
CA VAL A 68 -1.55 -7.83 -0.58
C VAL A 68 -0.93 -7.74 0.81
N VAL A 69 -0.97 -8.83 1.58
CA VAL A 69 -0.26 -8.92 2.87
C VAL A 69 1.24 -9.01 2.61
N ILE A 70 1.98 -8.07 3.16
CA ILE A 70 3.43 -7.94 2.97
C ILE A 70 4.18 -8.66 4.09
N ALA A 71 3.84 -8.35 5.33
CA ALA A 71 4.55 -8.86 6.50
C ALA A 71 3.69 -8.79 7.77
N ASP A 72 4.01 -9.67 8.72
CA ASP A 72 3.58 -9.53 10.11
C ASP A 72 4.63 -8.71 10.87
N ILE A 73 4.23 -7.53 11.33
CA ILE A 73 5.04 -6.58 12.06
C ILE A 73 4.84 -6.79 13.56
N PRO A 74 5.88 -7.09 14.33
CA PRO A 74 5.75 -7.19 15.79
C PRO A 74 5.45 -5.81 16.39
N ALA A 75 4.67 -5.77 17.47
CA ALA A 75 4.21 -4.52 18.08
C ALA A 75 5.34 -3.52 18.42
N ASN A 76 6.54 -4.00 18.73
CA ASN A 76 7.71 -3.15 19.02
C ASN A 76 8.30 -2.47 17.77
N ARG A 77 8.05 -2.97 16.56
CA ARG A 77 8.50 -2.35 15.29
C ARG A 77 7.41 -1.56 14.56
N TYR A 78 6.19 -1.52 15.10
CA TYR A 78 5.07 -0.78 14.49
C TYR A 78 5.41 0.68 14.20
N ARG A 79 5.95 1.40 15.19
CA ARG A 79 6.31 2.82 15.04
C ARG A 79 7.40 3.02 14.01
N GLU A 80 8.36 2.11 13.96
CA GLU A 80 9.48 2.14 13.01
C GLU A 80 9.00 2.01 11.56
N VAL A 81 8.06 1.10 11.28
CA VAL A 81 7.41 1.01 9.95
C VAL A 81 6.74 2.32 9.59
N VAL A 82 5.96 2.91 10.50
CA VAL A 82 5.28 4.19 10.26
C VAL A 82 6.30 5.30 9.98
N GLU A 83 7.39 5.36 10.74
CA GLU A 83 8.44 6.37 10.58
C GLU A 83 9.22 6.21 9.27
N VAL A 84 9.51 4.98 8.84
CA VAL A 84 10.14 4.73 7.52
C VAL A 84 9.21 5.18 6.40
N VAL A 85 7.97 4.69 6.39
CA VAL A 85 6.99 5.04 5.33
C VAL A 85 6.70 6.55 5.30
N SER A 86 6.59 7.20 6.46
CA SER A 86 6.26 8.64 6.53
C SER A 86 7.43 9.55 6.13
N ARG A 87 8.67 9.03 6.07
CA ARG A 87 9.85 9.76 5.61
C ARG A 87 9.97 9.77 4.08
N GLU A 88 9.29 8.86 3.40
CA GLU A 88 9.28 8.83 1.94
C GLU A 88 8.60 10.06 1.36
N ALA A 89 9.32 10.77 0.49
CA ALA A 89 8.82 11.98 -0.12
C ALA A 89 7.63 11.64 -1.04
N ALA A 90 6.50 12.32 -0.84
CA ALA A 90 5.39 12.21 -1.77
C ALA A 90 5.82 12.71 -3.17
N PRO A 91 5.46 12.01 -4.26
CA PRO A 91 5.83 12.41 -5.62
C PRO A 91 5.33 13.81 -5.99
N ARG A 92 6.18 14.61 -6.65
CA ARG A 92 5.86 15.97 -7.13
C ARG A 92 6.57 16.33 -8.44
N ASP A 93 6.91 15.32 -9.23
CA ASP A 93 7.81 15.44 -10.38
C ASP A 93 7.08 15.34 -11.74
N GLY A 94 5.76 15.16 -11.73
CA GLY A 94 4.99 14.97 -12.96
C GLY A 94 5.10 13.57 -13.57
N VAL A 95 5.79 12.64 -12.90
CA VAL A 95 6.12 11.32 -13.45
C VAL A 95 5.66 10.21 -12.50
N ASP A 96 6.16 10.24 -11.27
CA ASP A 96 5.94 9.21 -10.26
C ASP A 96 4.52 9.29 -9.69
N ARG A 97 3.97 8.13 -9.33
CA ARG A 97 2.59 7.97 -8.86
C ARG A 97 2.55 7.29 -7.50
N CYS A 98 1.34 7.08 -6.97
CA CYS A 98 1.15 6.40 -5.68
C CYS A 98 1.75 4.98 -5.63
N GLN A 99 1.68 4.23 -6.74
CA GLN A 99 2.25 2.88 -6.83
C GLN A 99 3.79 2.91 -6.78
N ASP A 100 4.40 3.91 -7.43
CA ASP A 100 5.85 4.13 -7.40
C ASP A 100 6.31 4.53 -5.98
N TRP A 101 5.55 5.39 -5.29
CA TRP A 101 5.80 5.73 -3.89
C TRP A 101 5.73 4.51 -2.95
N ILE A 102 4.75 3.60 -3.16
CA ILE A 102 4.69 2.32 -2.43
C ILE A 102 5.95 1.50 -2.66
N LEU A 103 6.42 1.40 -3.90
CA LEU A 103 7.63 0.66 -4.24
C LEU A 103 8.87 1.27 -3.57
N SER A 104 9.05 2.59 -3.62
CA SER A 104 10.14 3.28 -2.93
C SER A 104 10.13 3.03 -1.42
N ALA A 105 8.95 3.13 -0.80
CA ALA A 105 8.79 2.83 0.63
C ALA A 105 9.10 1.36 0.97
N LEU A 106 8.72 0.41 0.12
CA LEU A 106 9.06 -1.00 0.31
C LEU A 106 10.55 -1.26 0.21
N ILE A 107 11.28 -0.56 -0.68
CA ILE A 107 12.74 -0.65 -0.77
C ILE A 107 13.36 -0.20 0.56
N SER A 108 12.90 0.92 1.12
CA SER A 108 13.38 1.42 2.42
C SER A 108 13.03 0.47 3.57
N LEU A 109 11.81 -0.06 3.61
CA LEU A 109 11.40 -1.05 4.61
C LEU A 109 12.22 -2.35 4.52
N GLU A 110 12.56 -2.79 3.30
CA GLU A 110 13.38 -3.98 3.07
C GLU A 110 14.83 -3.75 3.51
N ALA A 111 15.39 -2.58 3.23
CA ALA A 111 16.74 -2.19 3.66
C ALA A 111 16.89 -2.12 5.20
N GLU A 112 15.82 -1.77 5.92
CA GLU A 112 15.75 -1.71 7.39
C GLU A 112 15.31 -3.06 8.02
N GLU A 113 15.22 -4.12 7.22
CA GLU A 113 14.78 -5.47 7.61
C GLU A 113 13.40 -5.48 8.31
N LEU A 114 12.53 -4.53 7.95
CA LEU A 114 11.15 -4.41 8.48
C LEU A 114 10.16 -5.29 7.69
N VAL A 115 10.51 -5.65 6.46
CA VAL A 115 9.77 -6.59 5.62
C VAL A 115 10.73 -7.65 5.06
N PRO A 116 10.24 -8.83 4.64
CA PRO A 116 11.09 -9.87 4.07
C PRO A 116 11.83 -9.39 2.82
N ALA A 117 13.05 -9.91 2.62
CA ALA A 117 13.81 -9.70 1.39
C ALA A 117 13.02 -10.20 0.16
N GLY A 118 13.14 -9.48 -0.97
CA GLY A 118 12.42 -9.72 -2.21
C GLY A 118 11.00 -9.14 -2.24
N THR A 119 10.57 -8.42 -1.20
CA THR A 119 9.25 -7.80 -1.14
C THR A 119 9.11 -6.70 -2.19
N ALA A 120 10.10 -5.81 -2.29
CA ALA A 120 10.09 -4.75 -3.30
C ALA A 120 10.12 -5.33 -4.72
N ALA A 121 10.90 -6.38 -4.94
CA ALA A 121 10.95 -7.08 -6.24
C ALA A 121 9.56 -7.63 -6.64
N LEU A 122 8.91 -8.37 -5.74
CA LEU A 122 7.54 -8.88 -5.97
C LEU A 122 6.55 -7.76 -6.30
N VAL A 123 6.58 -6.66 -5.53
CA VAL A 123 5.63 -5.56 -5.74
C VAL A 123 5.94 -4.75 -6.99
N SER A 124 7.21 -4.63 -7.38
CA SER A 124 7.63 -3.92 -8.60
C SER A 124 7.01 -4.52 -9.86
N GLU A 125 6.87 -5.85 -9.90
CA GLU A 125 6.25 -6.52 -11.05
C GLU A 125 4.80 -6.07 -11.22
N MET A 126 4.10 -5.80 -10.11
CA MET A 126 2.67 -5.45 -10.07
C MET A 126 2.39 -3.96 -10.38
N VAL A 127 3.42 -3.11 -10.47
CA VAL A 127 3.22 -1.68 -10.72
C VAL A 127 2.59 -1.46 -12.10
N GLY A 128 1.56 -0.62 -12.14
CA GLY A 128 0.81 -0.28 -13.34
C GLY A 128 -0.24 -1.32 -13.79
N GLU A 129 -0.34 -2.45 -13.09
CA GLU A 129 -1.30 -3.51 -13.39
C GLU A 129 -2.71 -3.19 -12.89
N THR A 130 -3.70 -3.90 -13.45
CA THR A 130 -5.08 -3.85 -12.97
C THR A 130 -5.20 -4.55 -11.62
N ALA A 131 -6.22 -4.23 -10.82
CA ALA A 131 -6.43 -4.91 -9.54
C ALA A 131 -6.61 -6.43 -9.70
N ALA A 132 -7.25 -6.88 -10.78
CA ALA A 132 -7.41 -8.30 -11.10
C ALA A 132 -6.07 -8.98 -11.40
N SER A 133 -5.17 -8.30 -12.12
CA SER A 133 -3.81 -8.79 -12.39
C SER A 133 -2.99 -8.83 -11.11
N VAL A 134 -3.07 -7.79 -10.27
CA VAL A 134 -2.46 -7.75 -8.93
C VAL A 134 -2.96 -8.91 -8.06
N ALA A 135 -4.26 -9.20 -8.05
CA ALA A 135 -4.82 -10.29 -7.24
C ALA A 135 -4.29 -11.68 -7.61
N ALA A 136 -3.90 -11.89 -8.88
CA ALA A 136 -3.45 -13.18 -9.38
C ALA A 136 -1.97 -13.48 -9.09
N ARG A 137 -1.16 -12.48 -8.73
CA ARG A 137 0.31 -12.65 -8.58
C ARG A 137 0.81 -13.10 -7.21
N PRO A 138 0.36 -12.53 -6.07
CA PRO A 138 1.00 -12.75 -4.78
C PRO A 138 0.49 -14.03 -4.09
N GLY A 139 -0.37 -14.81 -4.76
CA GLY A 139 -0.89 -16.09 -4.26
C GLY A 139 -1.67 -15.91 -2.96
N GLU A 140 -1.31 -16.70 -1.94
CA GLU A 140 -1.97 -16.70 -0.62
C GLU A 140 -1.84 -15.36 0.14
N ARG A 141 -0.93 -14.47 -0.29
CA ARG A 141 -0.81 -13.13 0.30
C ARG A 141 -1.95 -12.19 -0.12
N TRP A 142 -2.71 -12.52 -1.17
CA TRP A 142 -3.88 -11.74 -1.55
C TRP A 142 -5.06 -12.01 -0.63
N ILE A 143 -5.62 -10.95 -0.07
CA ILE A 143 -6.88 -10.99 0.66
C ILE A 143 -7.91 -10.17 -0.14
N PRO A 144 -8.92 -10.80 -0.76
CA PRO A 144 -9.94 -10.07 -1.50
C PRO A 144 -10.73 -9.16 -0.55
N SER A 145 -11.25 -8.06 -1.07
CA SER A 145 -12.33 -7.37 -0.38
C SER A 145 -13.51 -8.34 -0.27
N GLY A 146 -14.07 -8.49 0.94
CA GLY A 146 -15.23 -9.35 1.14
C GLY A 146 -16.40 -8.90 0.24
N PRO A 147 -17.39 -9.75 -0.04
CA PRO A 147 -18.58 -9.32 -0.76
C PRO A 147 -19.21 -8.14 0.00
N GLY A 148 -19.37 -7.02 -0.70
CA GLY A 148 -20.13 -5.86 -0.20
C GLY A 148 -21.62 -6.16 -0.06
#